data_AF-A0A3L8BVD7-F1
#
_entry.id   AF-A0A3L8BVD7-F1
#
_cell.length_a   1.000
_cell.length_b   1.000
_cell.length_c   1.000
_cell.angle_alpha   90.00
_cell.angle_beta   90.00
_cell.angle_gamma   90.00
#
_symmetry.space_group_name_H-M   'P 1'
#
loop_
_entity.id
_entity.type
_entity.pdbx_description
1 polymer ?
#
loop_
_entity_poly.entity_id
_entity_poly.type
_entity_poly.pdbx_seq_one_letter_code
_entity_poly.pdbx_strand_id
1 'polypeptide(L)'
;MAVSKWGVIALVLGCIGGTAVRAEESAPKEPANYAFAAYMGSGLYGATDASLFVLNLPMTFQWRERKDIRIRFSTSAGFFDYGRENIEELEIPDSIGTLTLIPGVEKVYAASDRWELIPHIDYGYAKNFSTKEEAQVYSVGLHSRYYTKGEIDRHVWVNKIILAGYRTFSSDLQDNYVKLLSGFDYKSNLYITLNAGIAIPTLYGSVSWSYNGIDYVEKWKDRTARDLNYEMGISLYAPKPIDLWVTEVNRVGLGYQYNQFGNVIRLFAGTPF
;
A
#
# COMPACT_ATOMS: atom_id res chain seq x y z
N MET A 1 1.85 85.25 -47.64
CA MET A 1 2.97 84.99 -46.70
C MET A 1 3.01 83.48 -46.47
N ALA A 2 3.80 82.75 -47.25
CA ALA A 2 5.21 82.37 -46.98
C ALA A 2 5.25 81.18 -45.98
N VAL A 3 5.31 79.91 -46.40
CA VAL A 3 6.37 79.09 -47.05
C VAL A 3 6.80 77.98 -46.06
N SER A 4 6.82 76.76 -46.61
CA SER A 4 7.34 75.46 -46.17
C SER A 4 8.56 75.45 -45.21
N LYS A 5 8.98 74.35 -44.55
CA LYS A 5 9.49 73.10 -45.18
C LYS A 5 10.08 72.15 -44.11
N TRP A 6 10.09 70.83 -44.42
CA TRP A 6 10.81 69.70 -43.78
C TRP A 6 10.25 69.20 -42.43
N GLY A 7 10.10 67.91 -42.13
CA GLY A 7 10.58 66.66 -42.74
C GLY A 7 10.95 65.70 -41.60
N VAL A 8 10.51 64.44 -41.69
CA VAL A 8 11.23 63.20 -41.35
C VAL A 8 10.23 62.05 -41.20
N ILE A 9 10.38 61.10 -42.12
CA ILE A 9 9.85 59.74 -42.14
C ILE A 9 10.65 58.91 -41.13
N ALA A 10 10.00 58.10 -40.30
CA ALA A 10 10.64 56.97 -39.63
C ALA A 10 9.67 55.78 -39.53
N LEU A 11 9.95 54.81 -40.39
CA LEU A 11 9.43 53.46 -40.45
C LEU A 11 10.04 52.66 -39.27
N VAL A 12 9.24 52.02 -38.43
CA VAL A 12 9.72 50.91 -37.57
C VAL A 12 8.74 49.76 -37.67
N LEU A 13 9.09 48.84 -38.57
CA LEU A 13 8.72 47.44 -38.54
C LEU A 13 9.27 46.78 -37.27
N GLY A 14 8.51 45.83 -36.74
CA GLY A 14 9.08 44.66 -36.08
C GLY A 14 9.33 44.80 -34.58
N CYS A 15 8.32 44.44 -33.80
CA CYS A 15 8.50 43.67 -32.55
C CYS A 15 7.28 42.78 -32.40
N ILE A 16 7.29 41.65 -33.11
CA ILE A 16 6.60 40.45 -32.69
C ILE A 16 7.21 40.12 -31.33
N GLY A 17 6.55 40.60 -30.27
CA GLY A 17 6.88 40.24 -28.90
C GLY A 17 6.58 38.76 -28.75
N GLY A 18 7.61 37.93 -28.94
CA GLY A 18 7.55 36.53 -28.60
C GLY A 18 7.12 36.42 -27.15
N THR A 19 5.88 35.95 -26.94
CA THR A 19 5.54 35.29 -25.70
C THR A 19 6.50 34.12 -25.61
N ALA A 20 7.54 34.28 -24.79
CA ALA A 20 8.30 33.15 -24.30
C ALA A 20 7.27 32.24 -23.63
N VAL A 21 6.83 31.23 -24.37
CA VAL A 21 6.20 30.05 -23.80
C VAL A 21 7.31 29.45 -22.94
N ARG A 22 7.37 29.90 -21.68
CA ARG A 22 8.05 29.15 -20.65
C ARG A 22 7.26 27.87 -20.62
N ALA A 23 7.82 26.81 -21.19
CA ALA A 23 7.32 25.47 -20.94
C ALA A 23 7.25 25.39 -19.41
N GLU A 24 6.03 25.33 -18.87
CA GLU A 24 5.83 24.72 -17.58
C GLU A 24 6.44 23.35 -17.73
N GLU A 25 7.64 23.19 -17.17
CA GLU A 25 8.21 21.90 -16.88
C GLU A 25 7.10 21.20 -16.09
N SER A 26 6.38 20.32 -16.79
CA SER A 26 5.24 19.62 -16.22
C SER A 26 5.73 19.03 -14.90
N ALA A 27 5.17 19.52 -13.79
CA ALA A 27 5.51 19.01 -12.48
C ALA A 27 5.53 17.47 -12.60
N PRO A 28 6.62 16.81 -12.19
CA PRO A 28 6.75 15.36 -12.35
C PRO A 28 5.44 14.74 -11.86
N LYS A 29 4.74 14.03 -12.76
CA LYS A 29 3.43 13.45 -12.46
C LYS A 29 3.56 12.68 -11.16
N GLU A 30 2.96 13.19 -10.09
CA GLU A 30 2.97 12.51 -8.80
C GLU A 30 2.43 11.10 -9.04
N PRO A 31 3.20 10.05 -8.76
CA PRO A 31 2.67 8.71 -8.83
C PRO A 31 1.60 8.60 -7.73
N ALA A 32 0.33 8.80 -8.11
CA ALA A 32 -0.82 8.92 -7.20
C ALA A 32 -0.99 7.76 -6.19
N ASN A 33 -0.23 6.66 -6.35
CA ASN A 33 -0.40 5.42 -5.60
C ASN A 33 0.52 5.27 -4.38
N TYR A 34 1.56 6.12 -4.19
CA TYR A 34 2.51 5.90 -3.08
C TYR A 34 1.87 6.05 -1.70
N ALA A 35 0.90 6.96 -1.56
CA ALA A 35 0.19 7.20 -0.30
C ALA A 35 -0.64 5.97 0.13
N PHE A 36 -1.08 5.15 -0.83
CA PHE A 36 -1.86 3.94 -0.56
C PHE A 36 -1.01 2.66 -0.49
N ALA A 37 0.30 2.73 -0.71
CA ALA A 37 1.22 1.59 -0.70
C ALA A 37 1.10 0.73 0.58
N ALA A 38 0.93 1.38 1.74
CA ALA A 38 0.70 0.72 3.03
C ALA A 38 -0.55 -0.17 3.06
N TYR A 39 -1.57 0.10 2.23
CA TYR A 39 -2.82 -0.66 2.13
C TYR A 39 -2.83 -1.65 0.95
N MET A 40 -2.06 -1.37 -0.10
CA MET A 40 -1.92 -2.23 -1.26
C MET A 40 -1.21 -3.55 -0.90
N GLY A 41 -0.15 -3.46 -0.09
CA GLY A 41 0.68 -4.59 0.34
C GLY A 41 2.12 -4.47 -0.15
N SER A 42 2.99 -5.38 0.32
CA SER A 42 4.32 -5.50 -0.28
C SER A 42 4.23 -6.12 -1.67
N GLY A 43 5.02 -5.63 -2.62
CA GLY A 43 5.02 -6.16 -3.98
C GLY A 43 5.66 -5.22 -5.00
N LEU A 44 5.73 -5.69 -6.25
CA LEU A 44 6.16 -4.89 -7.38
C LEU A 44 4.91 -4.27 -8.04
N TYR A 45 4.92 -2.95 -8.19
CA TYR A 45 3.84 -2.17 -8.79
C TYR A 45 4.36 -1.43 -10.02
N GLY A 46 3.65 -1.54 -11.14
CA GLY A 46 3.97 -0.81 -12.37
C GLY A 46 3.17 0.49 -12.48
N ALA A 47 3.83 1.56 -12.91
CA ALA A 47 3.24 2.71 -13.58
C ALA A 47 3.72 2.73 -15.05
N THR A 48 3.06 3.51 -15.91
CA THR A 48 3.31 3.52 -17.36
C THR A 48 4.79 3.72 -17.74
N ASP A 49 5.54 4.46 -16.92
CA ASP A 49 6.94 4.82 -17.19
C ASP A 49 7.91 4.45 -16.05
N ALA A 50 7.45 3.75 -14.99
CA ALA A 50 8.28 3.43 -13.83
C ALA A 50 7.79 2.18 -13.09
N SER A 51 8.72 1.42 -12.50
CA SER A 51 8.39 0.36 -11.55
C SER A 51 8.64 0.83 -10.12
N LEU A 52 7.79 0.41 -9.19
CA LEU A 52 7.88 0.72 -7.77
C LEU A 52 7.81 -0.57 -6.97
N PHE A 53 8.90 -0.92 -6.31
CA PHE A 53 8.89 -1.99 -5.33
C PHE A 53 8.49 -1.44 -3.97
N VAL A 54 7.50 -2.06 -3.32
CA VAL A 54 6.98 -1.64 -2.02
C VAL A 54 7.24 -2.73 -1.00
N LEU A 55 7.78 -2.32 0.16
CA LEU A 55 7.94 -3.17 1.33
C LEU A 55 7.08 -2.63 2.47
N ASN A 56 6.11 -3.42 2.91
CA ASN A 56 5.26 -3.11 4.05
C ASN A 56 5.75 -3.83 5.31
N LEU A 57 5.80 -3.10 6.43
CA LEU A 57 6.10 -3.65 7.74
C LEU A 57 4.98 -3.30 8.72
N PRO A 58 3.89 -4.09 8.77
CA PRO A 58 2.83 -3.86 9.73
C PRO A 58 3.31 -4.20 11.15
N MET A 59 3.21 -3.25 12.06
CA MET A 59 3.47 -3.46 13.50
C MET A 59 2.17 -3.32 14.28
N THR A 60 1.99 -4.12 15.33
CA THR A 60 0.80 -4.08 16.18
C THR A 60 1.20 -4.30 17.63
N PHE A 61 0.76 -3.40 18.50
CA PHE A 61 1.05 -3.41 19.92
C PHE A 61 -0.26 -3.47 20.71
N GLN A 62 -0.36 -4.39 21.66
CA GLN A 62 -1.51 -4.43 22.54
C GLN A 62 -1.46 -3.25 23.52
N TRP A 63 -2.60 -2.58 23.73
CA TRP A 63 -2.69 -1.57 24.77
C TRP A 63 -2.55 -2.24 26.15
N ARG A 64 -1.64 -1.72 27.01
CA ARG A 64 -1.23 -2.38 28.25
C ARG A 64 -2.40 -2.85 29.11
N GLU A 65 -3.39 -1.98 29.32
CA GLU A 65 -4.52 -2.23 30.21
C GLU A 65 -5.78 -2.73 29.48
N ARG A 66 -5.75 -2.80 28.15
CA ARG A 66 -6.92 -3.09 27.31
C ARG A 66 -6.58 -4.14 26.27
N LYS A 67 -6.94 -5.39 26.57
CA LYS A 67 -6.75 -6.53 25.65
C LYS A 67 -7.57 -6.39 24.36
N ASP A 68 -8.67 -5.65 24.42
CA ASP A 68 -9.54 -5.37 23.28
C ASP A 68 -9.06 -4.21 22.42
N ILE A 69 -7.99 -3.49 22.78
CA ILE A 69 -7.46 -2.36 22.01
C ILE A 69 -6.04 -2.67 21.57
N ARG A 70 -5.75 -2.44 20.28
CA ARG A 70 -4.41 -2.57 19.74
C ARG A 70 -4.05 -1.28 18.98
N ILE A 71 -2.82 -0.84 19.16
CA ILE A 71 -2.22 0.24 18.38
C ILE A 71 -1.54 -0.42 17.20
N ARG A 72 -1.82 0.03 15.99
CA ARG A 72 -1.21 -0.48 14.76
C ARG A 72 -0.42 0.62 14.08
N PHE A 73 0.67 0.23 13.45
CA PHE A 73 1.45 1.10 12.58
C PHE A 73 1.57 0.41 11.24
N SER A 74 0.93 0.99 10.23
CA SER A 74 1.06 0.56 8.85
C SER A 74 2.15 1.39 8.20
N THR A 75 3.31 0.79 7.96
CA THR A 75 4.44 1.44 7.32
C THR A 75 4.70 0.81 5.96
N SER A 76 5.16 1.65 5.03
CA SER A 76 5.67 1.19 3.73
C SER A 76 6.87 2.01 3.29
N ALA A 77 7.86 1.35 2.73
CA ALA A 77 8.95 1.97 1.99
C ALA A 77 8.85 1.57 0.53
N GLY A 78 8.88 2.55 -0.38
CA GLY A 78 8.84 2.34 -1.82
C GLY A 78 10.17 2.67 -2.47
N PHE A 79 10.59 1.86 -3.42
CA PHE A 79 11.86 1.94 -4.15
C PHE A 79 11.55 2.06 -5.65
N PHE A 80 11.86 3.21 -6.25
CA PHE A 80 11.66 3.45 -7.68
C PHE A 80 12.70 2.69 -8.51
N ASP A 81 12.33 2.36 -9.74
CA ASP A 81 13.17 1.70 -10.75
C ASP A 81 13.78 0.37 -10.30
N TYR A 82 13.14 -0.27 -9.32
CA TYR A 82 13.54 -1.56 -8.79
C TYR A 82 12.60 -2.65 -9.31
N GLY A 83 13.04 -3.35 -10.34
CA GLY A 83 12.25 -4.32 -11.09
C GLY A 83 12.56 -5.78 -10.76
N ARG A 84 11.94 -6.69 -11.51
CA ARG A 84 12.16 -8.14 -11.37
C ARG A 84 13.60 -8.55 -11.65
N GLU A 85 14.24 -7.91 -12.63
CA GLU A 85 15.62 -8.22 -13.03
C GLU A 85 16.60 -7.90 -11.89
N ASN A 86 16.39 -6.77 -11.19
CA ASN A 86 17.21 -6.40 -10.03
C ASN A 86 17.04 -7.37 -8.84
N ILE A 87 15.83 -7.94 -8.65
CA ILE A 87 15.58 -8.98 -7.64
C ILE A 87 16.31 -10.29 -7.98
N GLU A 88 16.29 -10.68 -9.26
CA GLU A 88 16.97 -11.88 -9.75
C GLU A 88 18.51 -11.75 -9.64
N GLU A 89 19.03 -10.53 -9.81
CA GLU A 89 20.44 -10.18 -9.65
C GLU A 89 20.86 -9.87 -8.19
N LEU A 90 19.92 -9.91 -7.23
CA LEU A 90 20.14 -9.58 -5.81
C LEU A 90 20.72 -8.17 -5.59
N GLU A 91 20.45 -7.24 -6.50
CA GLU A 91 20.86 -5.85 -6.35
C GLU A 91 20.07 -5.22 -5.19
N ILE A 92 20.73 -4.48 -4.31
CA ILE A 92 20.04 -3.79 -3.20
C ILE A 92 19.60 -2.42 -3.71
N PRO A 93 18.36 -1.96 -3.46
CA PRO A 93 17.94 -0.63 -3.87
C PRO A 93 18.84 0.47 -3.30
N ASP A 94 19.29 1.39 -4.14
CA ASP A 94 20.22 2.46 -3.76
C ASP A 94 19.58 3.55 -2.90
N SER A 95 18.26 3.75 -3.00
CA SER A 95 17.57 4.79 -2.24
C SER A 95 16.08 4.49 -2.02
N ILE A 96 15.56 4.99 -0.89
CA ILE A 96 14.13 4.97 -0.60
C ILE A 96 13.47 6.13 -1.36
N GLY A 97 12.58 5.81 -2.29
CA GLY A 97 11.82 6.78 -3.06
C GLY A 97 10.62 7.35 -2.31
N THR A 98 9.93 6.52 -1.53
CA THR A 98 8.76 6.93 -0.74
C THR A 98 8.76 6.28 0.64
N LEU A 99 8.22 6.99 1.63
CA LEU A 99 8.03 6.46 2.97
C LEU A 99 6.65 6.86 3.49
N THR A 100 5.94 5.89 4.05
CA THR A 100 4.62 6.09 4.63
C THR A 100 4.60 5.51 6.03
N LEU A 101 4.06 6.28 6.98
CA LEU A 101 3.88 5.90 8.38
C LEU A 101 2.47 6.28 8.81
N ILE A 102 1.64 5.28 9.04
CA ILE A 102 0.24 5.46 9.40
C ILE A 102 -0.03 4.78 10.74
N PRO A 103 0.00 5.54 11.85
CA PRO A 103 -0.51 5.04 13.12
C PRO A 103 -2.03 4.90 13.06
N GLY A 104 -2.53 3.94 13.82
CA GLY A 104 -3.95 3.67 13.93
C GLY A 104 -4.29 2.91 15.19
N VAL A 105 -5.59 2.82 15.44
CA VAL A 105 -6.14 2.10 16.58
C VAL A 105 -7.18 1.13 16.06
N GLU A 106 -7.12 -0.10 16.54
CA GLU A 106 -8.12 -1.11 16.27
C GLU A 106 -8.73 -1.62 17.59
N LYS A 107 -10.03 -1.95 17.54
CA LYS A 107 -10.74 -2.52 18.68
C LYS A 107 -11.25 -3.92 18.33
N VAL A 108 -10.93 -4.90 19.14
CA VAL A 108 -11.35 -6.30 18.97
C VAL A 108 -12.68 -6.52 19.68
N TYR A 109 -13.74 -6.70 18.90
CA TYR A 109 -15.04 -7.16 19.41
C TYR A 109 -15.17 -8.67 19.17
N ALA A 110 -15.14 -9.44 20.25
CA ALA A 110 -15.48 -10.87 20.18
C ALA A 110 -16.99 -11.03 20.03
N ALA A 111 -17.47 -11.15 18.79
CA ALA A 111 -18.88 -11.43 18.50
C ALA A 111 -19.28 -12.85 18.94
N SER A 112 -18.31 -13.78 19.00
CA SER A 112 -18.40 -15.08 19.67
C SER A 112 -16.99 -15.60 19.99
N ASP A 113 -16.88 -16.77 20.62
CA ASP A 113 -15.59 -17.44 20.87
C ASP A 113 -14.76 -17.73 19.61
N ARG A 114 -15.41 -17.70 18.45
CA ARG A 114 -14.80 -18.01 17.14
C ARG A 114 -14.89 -16.88 16.15
N TRP A 115 -15.43 -15.73 16.53
CA TRP A 115 -15.65 -14.63 15.59
C TRP A 115 -15.26 -13.30 16.21
N GLU A 116 -14.31 -12.64 15.57
CA GLU A 116 -13.88 -11.30 15.91
C GLU A 116 -14.29 -10.31 14.82
N LEU A 117 -14.80 -9.17 15.25
CA LEU A 117 -15.02 -7.99 14.43
C LEU A 117 -14.08 -6.90 14.92
N ILE A 118 -13.28 -6.37 14.01
CA ILE A 118 -12.16 -5.49 14.34
C ILE A 118 -12.25 -4.24 13.47
N PRO A 119 -13.02 -3.22 13.88
CA PRO A 119 -12.94 -1.91 13.27
C PRO A 119 -11.60 -1.25 13.60
N HIS A 120 -11.13 -0.43 12.66
CA HIS A 120 -9.95 0.40 12.85
C HIS A 120 -10.14 1.78 12.24
N ILE A 121 -9.36 2.72 12.77
CA ILE A 121 -9.16 4.05 12.23
C ILE A 121 -7.67 4.34 12.22
N ASP A 122 -7.20 4.90 11.12
CA ASP A 122 -5.80 5.21 10.89
C ASP A 122 -5.67 6.67 10.43
N TYR A 123 -4.61 7.36 10.86
CA TYR A 123 -4.28 8.71 10.40
C TYR A 123 -2.77 8.92 10.48
N GLY A 124 -2.13 9.31 9.38
CA GLY A 124 -0.70 9.45 9.31
C GLY A 124 -0.20 10.23 8.11
N TYR A 125 1.06 9.99 7.76
CA TYR A 125 1.80 10.78 6.80
C TYR A 125 2.53 9.91 5.79
N ALA A 126 2.60 10.38 4.56
CA ALA A 126 3.40 9.82 3.48
C ALA A 126 4.29 10.90 2.87
N LYS A 127 5.48 10.52 2.42
CA LYS A 127 6.46 11.41 1.82
C LYS A 127 7.03 10.79 0.56
N ASN A 128 7.07 11.58 -0.51
CA ASN A 128 7.78 11.27 -1.73
C ASN A 128 9.11 12.05 -1.73
N PHE A 129 10.24 11.33 -1.66
CA PHE A 129 11.55 11.98 -1.59
C PHE A 129 12.01 12.57 -2.92
N SER A 130 11.53 12.01 -4.04
CA SER A 130 11.88 12.47 -5.39
C SER A 130 11.23 13.82 -5.70
N THR A 131 9.95 13.98 -5.38
CA THR A 131 9.20 15.21 -5.66
C THR A 131 9.15 16.17 -4.47
N LYS A 132 9.56 15.71 -3.28
CA LYS A 132 9.45 16.41 -1.99
C LYS A 132 8.01 16.67 -1.53
N GLU A 133 7.03 16.07 -2.19
CA GLU A 133 5.63 16.15 -1.80
C GLU A 133 5.37 15.36 -0.52
N GLU A 134 4.47 15.89 0.30
CA GLU A 134 4.04 15.28 1.54
C GLU A 134 2.52 15.15 1.50
N ALA A 135 2.00 14.06 2.05
CA ALA A 135 0.57 13.79 2.10
C ALA A 135 0.14 13.37 3.50
N GLN A 136 -1.02 13.87 3.93
CA GLN A 136 -1.77 13.25 5.01
C GLN A 136 -2.55 12.06 4.44
N VAL A 137 -2.59 10.97 5.19
CA VAL A 137 -3.29 9.74 4.83
C VAL A 137 -4.21 9.35 5.98
N TYR A 138 -5.43 8.98 5.67
CA TYR A 138 -6.40 8.53 6.66
C TYR A 138 -7.14 7.31 6.15
N SER A 139 -7.57 6.45 7.07
CA SER A 139 -8.43 5.33 6.71
C SER A 139 -9.37 4.91 7.82
N VAL A 140 -10.45 4.25 7.41
CA VAL A 140 -11.31 3.47 8.28
C VAL A 140 -11.50 2.10 7.66
N GLY A 141 -11.70 1.10 8.50
CA GLY A 141 -12.00 -0.22 7.98
C GLY A 141 -12.51 -1.18 9.02
N LEU A 142 -12.89 -2.36 8.55
CA LEU A 142 -13.45 -3.44 9.36
C LEU A 142 -12.82 -4.75 8.92
N HIS A 143 -12.28 -5.50 9.88
CA HIS A 143 -11.85 -6.87 9.68
C HIS A 143 -12.81 -7.82 10.38
N SER A 144 -13.16 -8.90 9.72
CA SER A 144 -13.88 -10.03 10.30
C SER A 144 -12.94 -11.23 10.29
N ARG A 145 -12.72 -11.85 11.45
CA ARG A 145 -11.91 -13.06 11.59
C ARG A 145 -12.75 -14.17 12.18
N TYR A 146 -12.94 -15.24 11.42
CA TYR A 146 -13.63 -16.43 11.86
C TYR A 146 -12.64 -17.58 12.03
N TYR A 147 -12.66 -18.22 13.19
CA TYR A 147 -11.77 -19.31 13.57
C TYR A 147 -12.51 -20.65 13.54
N THR A 148 -11.89 -21.67 12.94
CA THR A 148 -12.39 -23.05 13.04
C THR A 148 -12.18 -23.60 14.46
N LYS A 149 -12.91 -24.67 14.82
CA LYS A 149 -12.70 -25.38 16.08
C LYS A 149 -11.42 -26.20 16.01
N GLY A 150 -10.64 -26.21 17.09
CA GLY A 150 -9.40 -26.98 17.23
C GLY A 150 -8.28 -26.10 17.81
N GLU A 151 -7.47 -26.62 18.73
CA GLU A 151 -6.30 -25.89 19.26
C GLU A 151 -5.14 -25.92 18.26
N ILE A 152 -5.00 -27.03 17.54
CA ILE A 152 -3.95 -27.28 16.53
C ILE A 152 -4.42 -26.79 15.15
N ASP A 153 -5.66 -27.16 14.77
CA ASP A 153 -6.24 -26.93 13.44
C ASP A 153 -7.03 -25.61 13.39
N ARG A 154 -6.59 -24.59 14.14
CA ARG A 154 -7.26 -23.28 14.23
C ARG A 154 -7.02 -22.47 12.96
N HIS A 155 -7.67 -22.86 11.88
CA HIS A 155 -7.71 -22.16 10.61
C HIS A 155 -8.46 -20.85 10.77
N VAL A 156 -8.17 -19.92 9.87
CA VAL A 156 -8.71 -18.55 9.91
C VAL A 156 -9.32 -18.20 8.57
N TRP A 157 -10.56 -17.73 8.59
CA TRP A 157 -11.17 -17.03 7.47
C TRP A 157 -11.25 -15.54 7.80
N VAL A 158 -10.63 -14.71 6.96
CA VAL A 158 -10.56 -13.27 7.09
C VAL A 158 -11.40 -12.61 6.01
N ASN A 159 -12.16 -11.60 6.39
CA ASN A 159 -12.73 -10.63 5.46
C ASN A 159 -12.32 -9.23 5.90
N LYS A 160 -12.01 -8.35 4.95
CA LYS A 160 -11.49 -7.02 5.22
C LYS A 160 -12.10 -6.02 4.26
N ILE A 161 -12.52 -4.89 4.81
CA ILE A 161 -12.94 -3.70 4.08
C ILE A 161 -12.07 -2.55 4.57
N ILE A 162 -11.44 -1.83 3.64
CA ILE A 162 -10.66 -0.62 3.91
C ILE A 162 -11.18 0.48 3.01
N LEU A 163 -11.40 1.65 3.60
CA LEU A 163 -11.65 2.91 2.91
C LEU A 163 -10.56 3.87 3.36
N ALA A 164 -9.70 4.28 2.43
CA ALA A 164 -8.62 5.21 2.69
C ALA A 164 -8.72 6.43 1.77
N GLY A 165 -8.14 7.54 2.21
CA GLY A 165 -7.99 8.74 1.41
C GLY A 165 -6.65 9.40 1.72
N TYR A 166 -6.18 10.23 0.79
CA TYR A 166 -5.05 11.10 1.05
C TYR A 166 -5.32 12.52 0.57
N ARG A 167 -4.53 13.46 1.09
CA ARG A 167 -4.42 14.82 0.57
C ARG A 167 -2.97 15.27 0.60
N THR A 168 -2.43 15.73 -0.52
CA THR A 168 -1.09 16.32 -0.56
C THR A 168 -1.10 17.74 -0.01
N PHE A 169 0.01 18.18 0.58
CA PHE A 169 0.12 19.50 1.18
C PHE A 169 0.45 20.59 0.16
N SER A 170 1.30 20.31 -0.83
CA SER A 170 1.80 21.32 -1.77
C SER A 170 0.93 21.39 -3.02
N SER A 171 0.60 20.24 -3.61
CA SER A 171 -0.19 20.13 -4.85
C SER A 171 -1.71 20.09 -4.65
N ASP A 172 -2.19 19.98 -3.40
CA ASP A 172 -3.61 19.85 -3.04
C ASP A 172 -4.37 18.72 -3.77
N LEU A 173 -3.65 17.68 -4.20
CA LEU A 173 -4.20 16.50 -4.83
C LEU A 173 -4.86 15.61 -3.79
N GLN A 174 -6.00 15.03 -4.17
CA GLN A 174 -6.80 14.17 -3.32
C GLN A 174 -7.27 12.96 -4.13
N ASP A 175 -7.23 11.79 -3.51
CA ASP A 175 -7.82 10.58 -4.06
C ASP A 175 -8.31 9.68 -2.93
N ASN A 176 -9.12 8.69 -3.29
CA ASN A 176 -9.67 7.70 -2.38
C ASN A 176 -9.31 6.29 -2.85
N TYR A 177 -9.24 5.39 -1.89
CA TYR A 177 -8.92 3.99 -2.10
C TYR A 177 -9.91 3.11 -1.36
N VAL A 178 -10.42 2.09 -2.05
CA VAL A 178 -11.20 1.02 -1.42
C VAL A 178 -10.50 -0.31 -1.64
N LYS A 179 -10.54 -1.17 -0.61
CA LYS A 179 -10.12 -2.56 -0.72
C LYS A 179 -11.13 -3.48 -0.03
N LEU A 180 -11.54 -4.51 -0.77
CA LEU A 180 -12.31 -5.63 -0.29
C LEU A 180 -11.44 -6.87 -0.41
N LEU A 181 -11.28 -7.63 0.68
CA LEU A 181 -10.48 -8.86 0.69
C LEU A 181 -11.22 -9.95 1.44
N SER A 182 -11.16 -11.16 0.89
CA SER A 182 -11.51 -12.39 1.59
C SER A 182 -10.35 -13.36 1.48
N GLY A 183 -9.95 -14.01 2.57
CA GLY A 183 -8.81 -14.92 2.55
C GLY A 183 -8.89 -15.98 3.62
N PHE A 184 -8.38 -17.16 3.33
CA PHE A 184 -8.38 -18.32 4.20
C PHE A 184 -6.95 -18.77 4.47
N ASP A 185 -6.62 -19.02 5.75
CA ASP A 185 -5.34 -19.53 6.21
C ASP A 185 -5.52 -20.89 6.87
N TYR A 186 -5.03 -21.92 6.19
CA TYR A 186 -5.02 -23.30 6.64
C TYR A 186 -3.71 -23.61 7.36
N LYS A 187 -3.80 -23.81 8.67
CA LYS A 187 -2.69 -24.38 9.47
C LYS A 187 -2.63 -25.89 9.30
N SER A 188 -1.48 -26.41 8.91
CA SER A 188 -1.26 -27.85 8.82
C SER A 188 -1.05 -28.49 10.21
N ASN A 189 -1.15 -29.81 10.27
CA ASN A 189 -0.89 -30.59 11.48
C ASN A 189 0.58 -31.05 11.55
N LEU A 190 1.45 -30.44 10.75
CA LEU A 190 2.89 -30.72 10.68
C LEU A 190 3.66 -29.79 11.60
N TYR A 191 4.70 -30.33 12.24
CA TYR A 191 5.58 -29.60 13.14
C TYR A 191 7.02 -29.78 12.68
N ILE A 192 7.68 -28.67 12.41
CA ILE A 192 9.09 -28.62 12.03
C ILE A 192 9.88 -28.13 13.23
N THR A 193 10.77 -28.97 13.76
CA THR A 193 11.69 -28.58 14.84
C THR A 193 12.88 -27.84 14.23
N LEU A 194 13.05 -26.59 14.62
CA LEU A 194 14.18 -25.72 14.28
C LEU A 194 14.97 -25.42 15.56
N ASN A 195 16.23 -24.96 15.44
CA ASN A 195 17.03 -24.55 16.61
C ASN A 195 16.35 -23.44 17.43
N ALA A 196 15.52 -22.61 16.79
CA ALA A 196 14.77 -21.51 17.41
C ALA A 196 13.40 -21.94 17.98
N GLY A 197 12.99 -23.20 17.84
CA GLY A 197 11.70 -23.71 18.33
C GLY A 197 10.92 -24.49 17.28
N ILE A 198 9.60 -24.53 17.43
CA ILE A 198 8.71 -25.26 16.51
C ILE A 198 8.12 -24.29 15.49
N ALA A 199 8.10 -24.70 14.22
CA ALA A 199 7.39 -24.01 13.15
C ALA A 199 6.29 -24.91 12.56
N ILE A 200 5.15 -24.30 12.24
CA ILE A 200 3.97 -24.95 11.69
C ILE A 200 3.77 -24.42 10.25
N PRO A 201 3.87 -25.29 9.23
CA PRO A 201 3.55 -24.91 7.86
C PRO A 201 2.08 -24.56 7.72
N THR A 202 1.81 -23.57 6.89
CA THR A 202 0.46 -23.10 6.57
C THR A 202 0.34 -22.86 5.07
N LEU A 203 -0.87 -23.06 4.55
CA LEU A 203 -1.26 -22.72 3.20
C LEU A 203 -2.35 -21.66 3.27
N TYR A 204 -2.21 -20.57 2.53
CA TYR A 204 -3.24 -19.54 2.49
C TYR A 204 -3.64 -19.22 1.05
N GLY A 205 -4.86 -18.72 0.92
CA GLY A 205 -5.38 -18.17 -0.31
C GLY A 205 -6.20 -16.92 -0.03
N SER A 206 -6.18 -15.95 -0.93
CA SER A 206 -7.04 -14.78 -0.86
C SER A 206 -7.50 -14.32 -2.23
N VAL A 207 -8.64 -13.64 -2.22
CA VAL A 207 -9.15 -12.86 -3.33
C VAL A 207 -9.36 -11.44 -2.82
N SER A 208 -8.95 -10.46 -3.60
CA SER A 208 -9.20 -9.07 -3.28
C SER A 208 -9.59 -8.26 -4.50
N TRP A 209 -10.36 -7.21 -4.25
CA TRP A 209 -10.69 -6.18 -5.22
C TRP A 209 -10.29 -4.85 -4.61
N SER A 210 -9.71 -3.98 -5.42
CA SER A 210 -9.36 -2.63 -4.99
C SER A 210 -9.54 -1.63 -6.11
N TYR A 211 -9.86 -0.40 -5.75
CA TYR A 211 -10.07 0.68 -6.70
C TYR A 211 -9.64 2.01 -6.12
N ASN A 212 -9.05 2.85 -6.98
CA ASN A 212 -8.69 4.23 -6.68
C ASN A 212 -9.69 5.15 -7.39
N GLY A 213 -10.37 6.01 -6.63
CA GLY A 213 -11.39 6.92 -7.14
C GLY A 213 -12.64 6.98 -6.28
N ILE A 214 -13.46 8.01 -6.50
CA ILE A 214 -14.71 8.29 -5.75
C ILE A 214 -15.91 7.50 -6.27
N ASP A 215 -15.85 6.98 -7.50
CA ASP A 215 -16.88 6.22 -8.21
C ASP A 215 -16.82 4.71 -7.92
N TYR A 216 -16.23 4.33 -6.78
CA TYR A 216 -16.02 2.92 -6.39
C TYR A 216 -17.31 2.08 -6.38
N VAL A 217 -18.48 2.67 -6.10
CA VAL A 217 -19.78 1.96 -6.11
C VAL A 217 -20.16 1.52 -7.53
N GLU A 218 -19.95 2.40 -8.52
CA GLU A 218 -20.24 2.12 -9.92
C GLU A 218 -19.25 1.08 -10.45
N LYS A 219 -17.96 1.28 -10.17
CA LYS A 219 -16.91 0.32 -10.53
C LYS A 219 -17.08 -1.05 -9.91
N TRP A 220 -17.58 -1.14 -8.67
CA TRP A 220 -17.89 -2.42 -8.05
C TRP A 220 -19.01 -3.16 -8.79
N LYS A 221 -20.03 -2.46 -9.29
CA LYS A 221 -21.13 -3.07 -10.06
C LYS A 221 -20.66 -3.60 -11.41
N ASP A 222 -19.79 -2.85 -12.06
CA ASP A 222 -19.26 -3.20 -13.39
C ASP A 222 -18.01 -4.09 -13.35
N ARG A 223 -17.62 -4.55 -12.15
CA ARG A 223 -16.41 -5.36 -11.98
C ARG A 223 -16.50 -6.66 -12.76
N THR A 224 -15.38 -7.03 -13.36
CA THR A 224 -15.15 -8.30 -14.03
C THR A 224 -14.24 -9.18 -13.18
N ALA A 225 -14.16 -10.47 -13.51
CA ALA A 225 -13.22 -11.38 -12.85
C ALA A 225 -11.75 -10.98 -13.05
N ARG A 226 -11.44 -10.13 -14.05
CA ARG A 226 -10.09 -9.61 -14.32
C ARG A 226 -9.67 -8.48 -13.38
N ASP A 227 -10.64 -7.83 -12.74
CA ASP A 227 -10.40 -6.76 -11.77
C ASP A 227 -10.11 -7.31 -10.36
N LEU A 228 -10.11 -8.65 -10.21
CA LEU A 228 -9.82 -9.34 -8.97
C LEU A 228 -8.35 -9.75 -8.92
N ASN A 229 -7.74 -9.52 -7.76
CA ASN A 229 -6.42 -10.02 -7.43
C ASN A 229 -6.57 -11.34 -6.68
N TYR A 230 -5.88 -12.37 -7.13
CA TYR A 230 -5.85 -13.67 -6.47
C TYR A 230 -4.45 -13.90 -5.90
N GLU A 231 -4.36 -14.39 -4.68
CA GLU A 231 -3.10 -14.74 -4.07
C GLU A 231 -3.18 -16.11 -3.43
N MET A 232 -2.16 -16.93 -3.64
CA MET A 232 -1.97 -18.17 -2.90
C MET A 232 -0.53 -18.26 -2.42
N GLY A 233 -0.33 -18.87 -1.27
CA GLY A 233 1.01 -18.95 -0.73
C GLY A 233 1.15 -19.85 0.45
N ILE A 234 2.39 -19.99 0.89
CA ILE A 234 2.77 -20.80 2.03
C ILE A 234 3.44 -19.92 3.08
N SER A 235 3.30 -20.28 4.35
CA SER A 235 4.01 -19.60 5.43
C SER A 235 4.40 -20.56 6.54
N LEU A 236 5.45 -20.19 7.27
CA LEU A 236 5.89 -20.88 8.48
C LEU A 236 5.48 -20.04 9.68
N TYR A 237 4.59 -20.58 10.50
CA TYR A 237 4.12 -19.97 11.73
C TYR A 237 4.89 -20.52 12.94
N ALA A 238 5.54 -19.65 13.70
CA ALA A 238 6.17 -19.97 14.97
C ALA A 238 5.20 -19.64 16.13
N PRO A 239 4.81 -20.61 16.98
CA PRO A 239 3.95 -20.33 18.14
C PRO A 239 4.57 -19.37 19.15
N LYS A 240 5.91 -19.36 19.24
CA LYS A 240 6.68 -18.37 19.99
C LYS A 240 7.19 -17.32 19.00
N PRO A 241 6.78 -16.05 19.10
CA PRO A 241 7.32 -14.99 18.26
C PRO A 241 8.83 -14.86 18.44
N ILE A 242 9.52 -14.51 17.36
CA ILE A 242 10.92 -14.08 17.39
C ILE A 242 10.91 -12.58 17.68
N ASP A 243 11.57 -12.19 18.76
CA ASP A 243 11.75 -10.78 19.11
C ASP A 243 12.80 -10.18 18.17
N LEU A 244 12.36 -9.32 17.25
CA LEU A 244 13.25 -8.36 16.61
C LEU A 244 13.19 -7.12 17.49
N TRP A 245 14.33 -6.48 17.80
CA TRP A 245 14.43 -5.26 18.63
C TRP A 245 13.22 -4.31 18.54
N VAL A 246 12.67 -4.12 17.34
CA VAL A 246 11.59 -3.18 17.02
C VAL A 246 10.19 -3.84 16.97
N THR A 247 10.08 -5.15 16.75
CA THR A 247 8.80 -5.87 16.61
C THR A 247 8.92 -7.38 16.81
N GLU A 248 7.87 -8.01 17.31
CA GLU A 248 7.78 -9.48 17.35
C GLU A 248 7.28 -10.03 16.01
N VAL A 249 8.00 -11.00 15.43
CA VAL A 249 7.60 -11.70 14.20
C VAL A 249 7.38 -13.18 14.51
N ASN A 250 6.16 -13.65 14.31
CA ASN A 250 5.77 -15.03 14.54
C ASN A 250 5.48 -15.80 13.25
N ARG A 251 5.63 -15.17 12.09
CA ARG A 251 5.32 -15.79 10.81
C ARG A 251 6.11 -15.14 9.69
N VAL A 252 6.61 -15.98 8.79
CA VAL A 252 7.20 -15.55 7.51
C VAL A 252 6.62 -16.40 6.39
N GLY A 253 6.37 -15.81 5.23
CA GLY A 253 5.77 -16.53 4.13
C GLY A 253 6.02 -15.92 2.77
N LEU A 254 5.73 -16.74 1.75
CA LEU A 254 5.83 -16.41 0.35
C LEU A 254 4.45 -16.57 -0.29
N GLY A 255 4.07 -15.59 -1.09
CA GLY A 255 2.84 -15.56 -1.87
C GLY A 255 3.12 -15.43 -3.36
N TYR A 256 2.27 -16.01 -4.17
CA TYR A 256 2.18 -15.75 -5.59
C TYR A 256 0.84 -15.07 -5.86
N GLN A 257 0.92 -13.81 -6.29
CA GLN A 257 -0.24 -12.98 -6.56
C GLN A 257 -0.41 -12.79 -8.07
N TYR A 258 -1.63 -13.01 -8.55
CA TYR A 258 -2.09 -12.67 -9.89
C TYR A 258 -2.98 -11.43 -9.79
N ASN A 259 -2.65 -10.39 -10.56
CA ASN A 259 -3.42 -9.15 -10.65
C ASN A 259 -3.54 -8.69 -12.11
N GLN A 260 -4.30 -7.63 -12.35
CA GLN A 260 -4.51 -7.08 -13.70
C GLN A 260 -3.23 -6.63 -14.43
N PHE A 261 -2.16 -6.36 -13.68
CA PHE A 261 -0.86 -5.90 -14.21
C PHE A 261 0.15 -7.04 -14.38
N GLY A 262 -0.16 -8.25 -13.89
CA GLY A 262 0.69 -9.42 -14.01
C GLY A 262 0.81 -10.22 -12.72
N ASN A 263 1.97 -10.88 -12.57
CA ASN A 263 2.25 -11.79 -11.48
C ASN A 263 3.33 -11.23 -10.55
N VAL A 264 3.12 -11.36 -9.24
CA VAL A 264 4.04 -10.84 -8.22
C VAL A 264 4.34 -11.92 -7.19
N ILE A 265 5.62 -12.06 -6.84
CA ILE A 265 6.04 -12.85 -5.68
C ILE A 265 6.06 -11.91 -4.47
N ARG A 266 5.31 -12.26 -3.42
CA ARG A 266 5.23 -11.48 -2.19
C ARG A 266 5.97 -12.18 -1.07
N LEU A 267 6.94 -11.49 -0.46
CA LEU A 267 7.48 -11.85 0.85
C LEU A 267 6.73 -11.07 1.92
N PHE A 268 6.33 -11.74 3.00
CA PHE A 268 5.67 -11.07 4.12
C PHE A 268 6.10 -11.64 5.48
N ALA A 269 5.99 -10.79 6.49
CA ALA A 269 6.08 -11.14 7.90
C ALA A 269 4.71 -10.89 8.57
N GLY A 270 4.28 -11.79 9.46
CA GLY A 270 2.97 -11.73 10.11
C GLY A 270 1.86 -12.40 9.28
N THR A 271 0.60 -11.98 9.49
CA THR A 271 -0.55 -12.61 8.81
C THR A 271 -0.60 -12.26 7.31
N PRO A 272 -1.00 -13.19 6.43
CA PRO A 272 -0.99 -12.98 4.98
C PRO A 272 -2.07 -12.01 4.44
N PHE A 273 -2.85 -11.32 5.29
CA PHE A 273 -4.01 -10.49 4.88
C PHE A 273 -3.99 -9.08 5.49
#